data_AF-A0AAW2RI08-F1
#
_entry.id   AF-A0AAW2RI08-F1
#
_cell.length_a   1.000
_cell.length_b   1.000
_cell.length_c   1.000
_cell.angle_alpha   90.00
_cell.angle_beta   90.00
_cell.angle_gamma   90.00
#
_symmetry.space_group_name_H-M   'P 1'
#
loop_
_entity.id
_entity.type
_entity.pdbx_description
1 polymer ?
#
loop_
_entity_poly.entity_id
_entity_poly.type
_entity_poly.pdbx_seq_one_letter_code
_entity_poly.pdbx_strand_id
1 'polypeptide(L)'
;MSFNCIKLEPTSISGSKRDIRFLTNLPGASERLRAFTADLENPDSFAAAIEGCAGVFHVAHPIDYRNEATEETITNKCIRAALGILKACVESKSVRRVVYTSSVSTVMFNDEAEGGAVRDEGWWSDVDYIRNEKFGGASYYISKTLTERAALEFALDVVTVDLTWTHGPFICPSWPLSVNSALAMMISMNFFTC
;
A
#
# COMPACT_ATOMS: atom_id res chain seq x y z
N MET A 1 -14.48 -16.76 -15.53
CA MET A 1 -14.30 -15.31 -15.28
C MET A 1 -12.88 -14.95 -15.68
N SER A 2 -12.73 -14.11 -16.70
CA SER A 2 -11.41 -13.64 -17.14
C SER A 2 -11.02 -12.45 -16.25
N PHE A 3 -10.01 -12.61 -15.40
CA PHE A 3 -9.44 -11.49 -14.65
C PHE A 3 -8.47 -10.76 -15.57
N ASN A 4 -8.81 -9.55 -16.01
CA ASN A 4 -7.85 -8.65 -16.63
C ASN A 4 -7.02 -8.03 -15.50
N CYS A 5 -5.71 -8.26 -15.52
CA CYS A 5 -4.82 -7.66 -14.53
C CYS A 5 -4.49 -6.25 -14.99
N ILE A 6 -4.78 -5.28 -14.15
CA ILE A 6 -4.49 -3.87 -14.42
C ILE A 6 -3.33 -3.46 -13.53
N LYS A 7 -2.22 -3.08 -14.17
CA LYS A 7 -1.09 -2.49 -13.46
C LYS A 7 -1.11 -0.99 -13.69
N LEU A 8 -0.97 -0.26 -12.59
CA LEU A 8 -0.78 1.17 -12.59
C LEU A 8 0.69 1.48 -12.39
N GLU A 9 1.24 2.31 -13.28
CA GLU A 9 2.56 2.87 -13.16
C GLU A 9 2.46 4.28 -12.58
N PRO A 10 3.07 4.56 -11.42
CA PRO A 10 3.21 5.93 -10.95
C PRO A 10 4.08 6.72 -11.94
N THR A 11 3.68 7.95 -12.25
CA THR A 11 4.50 8.90 -13.01
C THR A 11 5.85 9.06 -12.29
N SER A 12 6.96 8.83 -12.99
CA SER A 12 8.29 9.01 -12.36
C SER A 12 8.57 10.51 -12.21
N ILE A 13 9.17 10.89 -11.08
CA ILE A 13 9.64 12.26 -10.81
C ILE A 13 10.65 12.74 -11.88
N SER A 14 11.25 11.81 -12.64
CA SER A 14 12.30 12.08 -13.62
C SER A 14 11.91 11.88 -15.10
N GLY A 15 10.65 11.58 -15.43
CA GLY A 15 10.23 11.33 -16.83
C GLY A 15 10.87 10.09 -17.48
N SER A 16 11.62 9.28 -16.71
CA SER A 16 12.14 7.99 -17.17
C SER A 16 11.03 6.94 -17.17
N LYS A 17 10.87 6.24 -18.29
CA LYS A 17 9.94 5.12 -18.43
C LYS A 17 10.42 3.98 -17.53
N ARG A 18 9.61 3.57 -16.56
CA ARG A 18 9.96 2.44 -15.69
C ARG A 18 10.01 1.14 -16.49
N ASP A 19 11.01 0.32 -16.23
CA ASP A 19 11.13 -0.99 -16.87
C ASP A 19 10.12 -1.96 -16.24
N ILE A 20 9.02 -2.23 -16.95
CA ILE A 20 7.99 -3.18 -16.55
C ILE A 20 8.10 -4.54 -17.26
N ARG A 21 9.24 -4.83 -17.91
CA ARG A 21 9.42 -6.11 -18.63
C ARG A 21 9.22 -7.33 -17.74
N PHE A 22 9.58 -7.21 -16.47
CA PHE A 22 9.34 -8.28 -15.48
C PHE A 22 7.86 -8.61 -15.24
N LEU A 23 6.94 -7.69 -15.58
CA LEU A 23 5.49 -7.92 -15.56
C LEU A 23 5.00 -8.40 -16.94
N THR A 24 5.45 -7.75 -18.03
CA THR A 24 5.00 -8.09 -19.39
C THR A 24 5.52 -9.42 -19.91
N ASN A 25 6.59 -9.95 -19.31
CA ASN A 25 7.16 -11.26 -19.65
C ASN A 25 6.50 -12.41 -18.87
N LEU A 26 5.56 -12.14 -17.96
CA LEU A 26 4.84 -13.19 -17.24
C LEU A 26 3.96 -14.01 -18.21
N PRO A 27 3.76 -15.31 -17.95
CA PRO A 27 2.91 -16.16 -18.80
C PRO A 27 1.50 -15.58 -19.00
N GLY A 28 1.16 -15.29 -20.26
CA GLY A 28 -0.14 -14.73 -20.67
C GLY A 28 -0.35 -13.25 -20.34
N ALA A 29 0.71 -12.51 -19.99
CA ALA A 29 0.63 -11.06 -19.79
C ALA A 29 0.23 -10.33 -21.08
N SER A 30 0.74 -10.74 -22.25
CA SER A 30 0.38 -10.12 -23.55
C SER A 30 -1.12 -10.16 -23.87
N GLU A 31 -1.86 -11.10 -23.28
CA GLU A 31 -3.29 -11.28 -23.50
C GLU A 31 -4.15 -10.59 -22.41
N ARG A 32 -3.66 -10.56 -21.17
CA ARG A 32 -4.48 -10.25 -19.97
C ARG A 32 -3.97 -9.09 -19.13
N LEU A 33 -2.73 -8.62 -19.34
CA LEU A 33 -2.16 -7.49 -18.62
C LEU A 33 -2.36 -6.22 -19.44
N ARG A 34 -2.96 -5.22 -18.82
CA ARG A 34 -3.03 -3.85 -19.36
C ARG A 34 -2.33 -2.91 -18.39
N ALA A 35 -1.38 -2.14 -18.91
CA ALA A 35 -0.64 -1.14 -18.14
C ALA A 35 -1.23 0.25 -18.42
N PHE A 36 -1.44 1.00 -17.36
CA PHE A 36 -1.91 2.38 -17.41
C PHE A 36 -0.98 3.26 -16.57
N THR A 37 -0.80 4.51 -17.00
CA THR A 37 -0.13 5.53 -16.20
C THR A 37 -1.15 6.17 -15.27
N ALA A 38 -0.88 6.20 -13.98
CA ALA A 38 -1.73 6.85 -12.98
C ALA A 38 -0.88 7.41 -11.84
N ASP A 39 -1.34 8.47 -11.20
CA ASP A 39 -0.59 9.23 -10.20
C ASP A 39 -1.40 9.39 -8.91
N LEU A 40 -0.86 8.95 -7.78
CA LEU A 40 -1.50 9.06 -6.46
C LEU A 40 -1.79 10.51 -6.05
N GLU A 41 -1.12 11.49 -6.66
CA GLU A 41 -1.40 12.91 -6.46
C GLU A 41 -2.52 13.44 -7.36
N ASN A 42 -2.87 12.71 -8.41
CA ASN A 42 -3.97 13.01 -9.33
C ASN A 42 -4.94 11.81 -9.45
N PRO A 43 -5.88 11.64 -8.50
CA PRO A 43 -6.79 10.50 -8.49
C PRO A 43 -7.61 10.27 -9.77
N ASP A 44 -7.90 11.33 -10.53
CA ASP A 44 -8.65 11.22 -11.79
C ASP A 44 -7.89 10.41 -12.85
N SER A 45 -6.56 10.35 -12.75
CA SER A 45 -5.71 9.53 -13.64
C SER A 45 -5.97 8.02 -13.52
N PHE A 46 -6.66 7.58 -12.46
CA PHE A 46 -7.01 6.17 -12.27
C PHE A 46 -8.28 5.76 -13.03
N ALA A 47 -9.09 6.72 -13.51
CA ALA A 47 -10.42 6.45 -14.08
C ALA A 47 -10.36 5.45 -15.25
N ALA A 48 -9.45 5.67 -16.21
CA ALA A 48 -9.29 4.79 -17.38
C ALA A 48 -8.87 3.36 -17.02
N ALA A 49 -8.12 3.21 -15.93
CA ALA A 49 -7.69 1.91 -15.45
C ALA A 49 -8.79 1.17 -14.68
N ILE A 50 -9.67 1.91 -14.00
CA ILE A 50 -10.76 1.35 -13.18
C ILE A 50 -12.00 1.04 -14.03
N GLU A 51 -12.20 1.72 -15.16
CA GLU A 51 -13.36 1.54 -16.03
C GLU A 51 -13.58 0.06 -16.42
N GLY A 52 -14.80 -0.43 -16.15
CA GLY A 52 -15.20 -1.80 -16.45
C GLY A 52 -14.67 -2.87 -15.48
N CYS A 53 -13.93 -2.49 -14.43
CA CYS A 53 -13.46 -3.42 -13.41
C CYS A 53 -14.59 -3.90 -12.50
N ALA A 54 -14.69 -5.20 -12.27
CA ALA A 54 -15.62 -5.74 -11.26
C ALA A 54 -15.12 -5.56 -9.81
N GLY A 55 -13.79 -5.44 -9.63
CA GLY A 55 -13.15 -5.23 -8.34
C GLY A 55 -11.75 -4.64 -8.51
N VAL A 56 -11.24 -4.00 -7.46
CA VAL A 56 -9.93 -3.32 -7.48
C VAL A 56 -9.08 -3.77 -6.31
N PHE A 57 -7.81 -4.09 -6.57
CA PHE A 57 -6.80 -4.34 -5.54
C PHE A 57 -5.97 -3.07 -5.34
N HIS A 58 -6.25 -2.34 -4.27
CA HIS A 58 -5.52 -1.13 -3.93
C HIS A 58 -4.30 -1.48 -3.07
N VAL A 59 -3.16 -1.68 -3.75
CA VAL A 59 -1.87 -2.04 -3.13
C VAL A 59 -0.97 -0.83 -2.92
N ALA A 60 -1.15 0.23 -3.72
CA ALA A 60 -0.31 1.41 -3.68
C ALA A 60 -0.48 2.21 -2.38
N HIS A 61 0.62 2.49 -1.68
CA HIS A 61 0.65 3.38 -0.53
C HIS A 61 1.91 4.25 -0.64
N PRO A 62 1.80 5.60 -0.62
CA PRO A 62 2.96 6.46 -0.55
C PRO A 62 3.81 6.14 0.69
N ILE A 63 5.13 6.01 0.51
CA ILE A 63 6.07 5.82 1.62
C ILE A 63 7.18 6.84 1.45
N ASP A 64 7.42 7.63 2.49
CA ASP A 64 8.56 8.54 2.55
C ASP A 64 9.76 7.85 3.18
N TYR A 65 10.62 7.27 2.34
CA TYR A 65 11.82 6.56 2.78
C TYR A 65 12.93 7.49 3.26
N ARG A 66 12.88 8.77 2.90
CA ARG A 66 13.94 9.74 3.23
C ARG A 66 13.58 10.60 4.44
N ASN A 67 12.36 10.46 4.96
CA ASN A 67 11.81 11.29 6.04
C ASN A 67 11.95 12.79 5.71
N GLU A 68 11.73 13.15 4.45
CA GLU A 68 11.77 14.53 3.97
C GLU A 68 10.46 15.27 4.30
N ALA A 69 9.33 14.55 4.38
CA ALA A 69 8.01 15.08 4.69
C ALA A 69 7.65 14.89 6.17
N THR A 70 6.82 15.80 6.69
CA THR A 70 6.23 15.62 8.03
C THR A 70 5.25 14.44 8.02
N GLU A 71 5.06 13.81 9.19
CA GLU A 71 4.07 12.74 9.40
C GLU A 71 2.68 13.16 8.87
N GLU A 72 2.22 14.35 9.26
CA GLU A 72 0.94 14.89 8.81
C GLU A 72 0.85 15.00 7.28
N THR A 73 1.92 15.47 6.63
CA THR A 73 1.95 15.63 5.17
C THR A 73 1.84 14.28 4.46
N ILE A 74 2.61 13.28 4.89
CA ILE A 74 2.56 11.94 4.28
C ILE A 74 1.24 11.24 4.57
N THR A 75 0.70 11.38 5.79
CA THR A 75 -0.61 10.85 6.19
C THR A 75 -1.73 11.43 5.32
N ASN A 76 -1.80 12.76 5.19
CA ASN A 76 -2.79 13.42 4.35
C ASN A 76 -2.68 13.01 2.88
N LYS A 77 -1.45 12.84 2.37
CA LYS A 77 -1.22 12.34 1.01
C LYS A 77 -1.76 10.92 0.83
N CYS A 78 -1.53 10.03 1.80
CA CYS A 78 -2.01 8.65 1.74
C CYS A 78 -3.54 8.56 1.78
N ILE A 79 -4.18 9.30 2.69
CA ILE A 79 -5.65 9.36 2.81
C ILE A 79 -6.25 9.90 1.52
N ARG A 80 -5.75 11.03 1.01
CA ARG A 80 -6.27 11.63 -0.22
C ARG A 80 -6.14 10.70 -1.42
N ALA A 81 -5.02 10.00 -1.54
CA ALA A 81 -4.80 9.04 -2.61
C ALA A 81 -5.78 7.86 -2.53
N ALA A 82 -5.95 7.26 -1.35
CA ALA A 82 -6.86 6.14 -1.15
C ALA A 82 -8.32 6.54 -1.41
N LEU A 83 -8.79 7.63 -0.79
CA LEU A 83 -10.16 8.11 -0.98
C LEU A 83 -10.43 8.53 -2.42
N GLY A 84 -9.43 9.10 -3.11
CA GLY A 84 -9.54 9.43 -4.52
C GLY A 84 -9.75 8.20 -5.41
N ILE A 85 -9.00 7.13 -5.16
CA ILE A 85 -9.18 5.85 -5.88
C ILE A 85 -10.55 5.23 -5.58
N LEU A 86 -10.99 5.25 -4.31
CA LEU A 86 -12.30 4.75 -3.92
C LEU A 86 -13.43 5.54 -4.57
N LYS A 87 -13.28 6.86 -4.68
CA LYS A 87 -14.19 7.73 -5.43
C LYS A 87 -14.26 7.34 -6.92
N ALA A 88 -13.11 7.15 -7.57
CA ALA A 88 -13.07 6.67 -8.95
C ALA A 88 -13.73 5.29 -9.13
N CYS A 89 -13.60 4.40 -8.12
CA CYS A 89 -14.31 3.12 -8.10
C CYS A 89 -15.84 3.30 -8.10
N VAL A 90 -16.37 4.19 -7.26
CA VAL A 90 -17.80 4.52 -7.21
C VAL A 90 -18.27 5.11 -8.54
N GLU A 91 -17.53 6.07 -9.09
CA GLU A 91 -17.87 6.75 -10.34
C GLU A 91 -17.89 5.80 -11.54
N SER A 92 -17.06 4.74 -11.52
CA SER A 92 -17.06 3.72 -12.56
C SER A 92 -18.37 2.92 -12.67
N LYS A 93 -19.17 2.88 -11.59
CA LYS A 93 -20.41 2.08 -11.43
C LYS A 93 -20.25 0.56 -11.64
N SER A 94 -19.05 0.08 -11.95
CA SER A 94 -18.76 -1.31 -12.30
C SER A 94 -18.07 -2.07 -11.15
N VAL A 95 -17.29 -1.35 -10.35
CA VAL A 95 -16.59 -1.90 -9.19
C VAL A 95 -17.58 -2.26 -8.09
N ARG A 96 -17.52 -3.51 -7.63
CA ARG A 96 -18.37 -4.02 -6.54
C ARG A 96 -17.64 -4.15 -5.21
N ARG A 97 -16.31 -4.34 -5.25
CA ARG A 97 -15.47 -4.49 -4.07
C ARG A 97 -14.09 -3.95 -4.30
N VAL A 98 -13.53 -3.29 -3.29
CA VAL A 98 -12.12 -2.90 -3.25
C VAL A 98 -11.43 -3.71 -2.16
N VAL A 99 -10.27 -4.28 -2.49
CA VAL A 99 -9.38 -4.92 -1.52
C VAL A 99 -8.23 -3.96 -1.26
N TYR A 100 -8.17 -3.38 -0.06
CA TYR A 100 -7.08 -2.51 0.36
C TYR A 100 -5.97 -3.33 1.02
N THR A 101 -4.74 -3.20 0.53
CA THR A 101 -3.59 -3.82 1.17
C THR A 101 -3.13 -2.95 2.33
N SER A 102 -3.54 -3.32 3.53
CA SER A 102 -3.10 -2.69 4.76
C SER A 102 -1.86 -3.40 5.30
N SER A 103 -1.64 -3.38 6.61
CA SER A 103 -0.42 -3.84 7.26
C SER A 103 -0.73 -4.15 8.71
N VAL A 104 -0.13 -5.21 9.26
CA VAL A 104 -0.26 -5.55 10.70
C VAL A 104 0.08 -4.38 11.64
N SER A 105 0.83 -3.37 11.15
CA SER A 105 1.07 -2.14 11.88
C SER A 105 -0.19 -1.37 12.27
N THR A 106 -1.34 -1.63 11.66
CA THR A 106 -2.62 -0.96 12.00
C THR A 106 -3.32 -1.57 13.20
N VAL A 107 -2.84 -2.73 13.70
CA VAL A 107 -3.42 -3.44 14.86
C VAL A 107 -2.39 -3.76 15.96
N MET A 108 -1.10 -3.51 15.72
CA MET A 108 -0.01 -3.97 16.58
C MET A 108 0.38 -2.99 17.70
N PHE A 109 0.23 -1.68 17.51
CA PHE A 109 0.85 -0.67 18.39
C PHE A 109 -0.18 -0.01 19.30
N ASN A 110 -0.26 -0.45 20.55
CA ASN A 110 -1.14 0.13 21.56
C ASN A 110 -0.46 -0.03 22.93
N ASP A 111 -0.72 0.87 23.88
CA ASP A 111 -0.23 0.77 25.26
C ASP A 111 -0.73 -0.53 25.94
N GLU A 112 -1.90 -1.03 25.51
CA GLU A 112 -2.45 -2.34 25.92
C GLU A 112 -1.75 -3.54 25.23
N ALA A 113 -0.60 -3.35 24.59
CA ALA A 113 0.22 -4.43 24.00
C ALA A 113 1.15 -5.12 24.99
N GLU A 114 1.32 -4.57 26.18
CA GLU A 114 2.10 -5.22 27.22
C GLU A 114 1.34 -6.45 27.75
N GLY A 115 1.70 -7.64 27.29
CA GLY A 115 1.21 -8.90 27.87
C GLY A 115 1.03 -10.10 26.92
N GLY A 116 1.31 -9.96 25.62
CA GLY A 116 1.17 -11.08 24.68
C GLY A 116 -0.28 -11.48 24.40
N ALA A 117 -1.21 -10.53 24.54
CA ALA A 117 -2.61 -10.74 24.19
C ALA A 117 -2.76 -11.04 22.69
N VAL A 118 -3.63 -12.00 22.36
CA VAL A 118 -3.99 -12.31 20.97
C VAL A 118 -4.69 -11.09 20.36
N ARG A 119 -4.23 -10.65 19.20
CA ARG A 119 -4.82 -9.54 18.43
C ARG A 119 -5.80 -10.10 17.40
N ASP A 120 -6.96 -9.48 17.31
CA ASP A 120 -7.99 -9.75 16.29
C ASP A 120 -8.37 -8.47 15.53
N GLU A 121 -9.30 -8.56 14.59
CA GLU A 121 -9.74 -7.47 13.72
C GLU A 121 -10.53 -6.36 14.45
N GLY A 122 -10.84 -6.54 15.74
CA GLY A 122 -11.41 -5.50 16.60
C GLY A 122 -10.38 -4.51 17.14
N TRP A 123 -9.08 -4.81 16.99
CA TRP A 123 -8.00 -3.98 17.49
C TRP A 123 -7.60 -2.90 16.51
N TRP A 124 -7.10 -1.80 17.06
CA TRP A 124 -6.45 -0.75 16.30
C TRP A 124 -5.20 -0.27 17.02
N SER A 125 -4.21 0.11 16.24
CA SER A 125 -3.06 0.85 16.71
C SER A 125 -3.49 2.24 17.18
N ASP A 126 -2.94 2.64 18.31
CA ASP A 126 -3.08 3.97 18.89
C ASP A 126 -2.01 4.89 18.27
N VAL A 127 -2.48 5.85 17.48
CA VAL A 127 -1.60 6.81 16.78
C VAL A 127 -0.89 7.77 17.73
N ASP A 128 -1.50 8.08 18.87
CA ASP A 128 -0.91 8.99 19.86
C ASP A 128 0.15 8.26 20.69
N TYR A 129 -0.10 6.99 21.02
CA TYR A 129 0.94 6.11 21.56
C TYR A 129 2.15 6.01 20.62
N ILE A 130 1.93 5.73 19.32
CA ILE A 130 3.02 5.66 18.33
C ILE A 130 3.82 6.97 18.26
N ARG A 131 3.14 8.13 18.30
CA ARG A 131 3.79 9.45 18.30
C ARG A 131 4.63 9.69 19.54
N ASN A 132 4.13 9.28 20.71
CA ASN A 132 4.80 9.46 21.99
C ASN A 132 6.05 8.59 22.13
N GLU A 133 5.96 7.32 21.73
CA GLU A 133 7.07 6.36 21.81
C GLU A 133 8.17 6.61 20.76
N LYS A 134 7.90 7.43 19.74
CA LYS A 134 8.86 7.80 18.68
C LYS A 134 9.50 6.59 17.99
N PHE A 135 8.69 5.55 17.71
CA PHE A 135 9.16 4.37 17.00
C PHE A 135 9.83 4.72 15.66
N GLY A 136 10.90 4.00 15.32
CA GLY A 136 11.44 4.03 13.96
C GLY A 136 10.35 3.62 12.96
N GLY A 137 10.05 4.50 12.00
CA GLY A 137 8.96 4.29 11.03
C GLY A 137 7.57 4.74 11.50
N ALA A 138 7.46 5.52 12.59
CA ALA A 138 6.19 6.03 13.11
C ALA A 138 5.27 6.61 12.03
N SER A 139 5.81 7.43 11.11
CA SER A 139 5.04 8.02 10.01
C SER A 139 4.33 6.98 9.14
N TYR A 140 4.96 5.83 8.88
CA TYR A 140 4.35 4.73 8.12
C TYR A 140 3.24 4.04 8.90
N TYR A 141 3.44 3.78 10.19
CA TYR A 141 2.42 3.12 11.02
C TYR A 141 1.19 4.02 11.17
N ILE A 142 1.38 5.31 11.41
CA ILE A 142 0.31 6.30 11.54
C ILE A 142 -0.41 6.47 10.20
N SER A 143 0.32 6.67 9.09
CA SER A 143 -0.28 6.87 7.78
C SER A 143 -1.09 5.65 7.34
N LYS A 144 -0.60 4.43 7.58
CA LYS A 144 -1.32 3.18 7.32
C LYS A 144 -2.61 3.09 8.14
N THR A 145 -2.51 3.31 9.46
CA THR A 145 -3.65 3.20 10.38
C THR A 145 -4.77 4.17 9.99
N LEU A 146 -4.43 5.44 9.79
CA LEU A 146 -5.42 6.47 9.45
C LEU A 146 -5.98 6.31 8.03
N THR A 147 -5.17 5.85 7.08
CA THR A 147 -5.65 5.57 5.71
C THR A 147 -6.60 4.37 5.70
N GLU A 148 -6.32 3.32 6.48
CA GLU A 148 -7.20 2.16 6.57
C GLU A 148 -8.55 2.52 7.18
N ARG A 149 -8.56 3.26 8.30
CA ARG A 149 -9.81 3.74 8.92
C ARG A 149 -10.64 4.55 7.92
N ALA A 150 -10.03 5.52 7.25
CA ALA A 150 -10.70 6.31 6.23
C ALA A 150 -11.23 5.47 5.05
N ALA A 151 -10.51 4.42 4.65
CA ALA A 151 -10.94 3.52 3.59
C ALA A 151 -12.15 2.65 4.01
N LEU A 152 -12.17 2.16 5.26
CA LEU A 152 -13.27 1.36 5.81
C LEU A 152 -14.53 2.18 6.10
N GLU A 153 -14.39 3.46 6.45
CA GLU A 153 -15.51 4.39 6.62
C GLU A 153 -16.14 4.84 5.29
N PHE A 154 -15.50 4.52 4.16
CA PHE A 154 -15.99 4.91 2.84
C PHE A 154 -17.24 4.10 2.45
N ALA A 155 -18.18 4.73 1.72
CA ALA A 155 -19.49 4.15 1.39
C ALA A 155 -19.47 3.04 0.30
N LEU A 156 -18.34 2.35 0.11
CA LEU A 156 -18.15 1.24 -0.83
C LEU A 156 -17.82 -0.04 -0.04
N ASP A 157 -18.09 -1.23 -0.60
CA ASP A 157 -17.62 -2.49 -0.02
C ASP A 157 -16.09 -2.58 -0.11
N VAL A 158 -15.42 -2.18 0.97
CA VAL A 158 -13.97 -2.21 1.13
C VAL A 158 -13.60 -3.32 2.12
N VAL A 159 -12.72 -4.22 1.69
CA VAL A 159 -12.11 -5.24 2.54
C VAL A 159 -10.64 -4.92 2.68
N THR A 160 -10.10 -4.97 3.89
CA THR A 160 -8.68 -4.76 4.15
C THR A 160 -7.99 -6.11 4.34
N VAL A 161 -6.71 -6.16 3.94
CA VAL A 161 -5.84 -7.32 4.18
C VAL A 161 -4.59 -6.82 4.89
N ASP A 162 -4.47 -7.20 6.16
CA ASP A 162 -3.34 -6.85 7.01
C ASP A 162 -2.19 -7.82 6.77
N LEU A 163 -1.24 -7.37 5.95
CA LEU A 163 -0.05 -8.15 5.69
C LEU A 163 0.98 -7.95 6.81
N THR A 164 1.57 -9.05 7.25
CA THR A 164 2.80 -9.03 8.04
C THR A 164 4.00 -8.83 7.12
N TRP A 165 5.19 -8.94 7.69
CA TRP A 165 6.43 -8.92 6.91
C TRP A 165 6.38 -9.96 5.78
N THR A 166 6.39 -9.48 4.54
CA THR A 166 6.21 -10.33 3.35
C THR A 166 7.57 -10.81 2.86
N HIS A 167 7.70 -12.14 2.77
CA HIS A 167 8.91 -12.86 2.38
C HIS A 167 8.64 -13.77 1.18
N GLY A 168 9.71 -14.18 0.50
CA GLY A 168 9.65 -15.20 -0.54
C GLY A 168 10.18 -14.74 -1.90
N PRO A 169 9.95 -15.55 -2.96
CA PRO A 169 10.35 -15.21 -4.32
C PRO A 169 9.70 -13.89 -4.78
N PHE A 170 10.47 -13.09 -5.51
CA PHE A 170 9.99 -11.84 -6.08
C PHE A 170 10.33 -11.79 -7.57
N ILE A 171 9.49 -11.11 -8.35
CA ILE A 171 9.63 -11.00 -9.80
C ILE A 171 10.30 -9.71 -10.24
N CYS A 172 10.45 -8.72 -9.36
CA CYS A 172 11.06 -7.44 -9.69
C CYS A 172 12.59 -7.55 -9.86
N PRO A 173 13.20 -6.69 -10.70
CA PRO A 173 14.63 -6.76 -11.00
C PRO A 173 15.54 -6.34 -9.83
N SER A 174 14.98 -5.64 -8.84
CA SER A 174 15.67 -5.24 -7.61
C SER A 174 15.05 -5.94 -6.40
N TRP A 175 15.82 -6.04 -5.33
CA TRP A 175 15.36 -6.67 -4.09
C TRP A 175 14.28 -5.80 -3.44
N PRO A 176 13.07 -6.32 -3.17
CA PRO A 176 12.09 -5.62 -2.36
C PRO A 176 12.66 -5.31 -1.00
N LEU A 177 12.30 -4.15 -0.45
CA LEU A 177 12.77 -3.71 0.87
C LEU A 177 12.47 -4.78 1.94
N SER A 178 11.27 -5.35 1.93
CA SER A 178 10.88 -6.38 2.91
C SER A 178 11.79 -7.62 2.86
N VAL A 179 12.14 -8.10 1.67
CA VAL A 179 13.02 -9.25 1.46
C VAL A 179 14.44 -8.92 1.91
N ASN A 180 14.94 -7.72 1.56
CA ASN A 180 16.28 -7.28 1.97
C ASN A 180 16.40 -7.16 3.50
N SER A 181 15.45 -6.49 4.15
CA SER A 181 15.42 -6.33 5.61
C SER A 181 15.29 -7.67 6.34
N ALA A 182 14.53 -8.62 5.78
CA ALA A 182 14.42 -9.94 6.36
C ALA A 182 15.73 -10.74 6.29
N LEU A 183 16.40 -10.68 5.15
CA LEU A 183 17.69 -11.34 4.96
C LEU A 183 18.75 -10.71 5.87
N ALA A 184 18.71 -9.39 6.07
CA ALA A 184 19.57 -8.67 7.01
C ALA A 184 19.52 -9.24 8.43
N MET A 185 18.31 -9.52 8.92
CA MET A 185 18.11 -10.10 10.26
C MET A 185 18.69 -11.51 10.38
N MET A 186 18.69 -12.28 9.29
CA MET A 186 19.26 -13.63 9.28
C MET A 186 20.78 -13.66 9.15
N ILE A 187 21.38 -12.66 8.51
CA ILE A 187 22.84 -12.64 8.21
C ILE A 187 23.64 -11.73 9.13
N SER A 188 23.02 -11.14 10.16
CA SER A 188 23.66 -10.21 11.12
C SER A 188 24.44 -9.06 10.45
N MET A 189 23.98 -8.58 9.28
CA MET A 189 24.53 -7.38 8.66
C MET A 189 23.82 -6.14 9.23
N ASN A 190 24.54 -5.34 10.01
CA ASN A 190 24.04 -4.08 10.55
C ASN A 190 23.67 -3.09 9.43
N PHE A 191 22.42 -2.64 9.39
CA PHE A 191 21.91 -1.64 8.43
C PHE A 191 22.18 -0.19 8.85
N PHE A 192 22.98 0.05 9.89
CA PHE A 192 23.28 1.39 10.43
C PHE A 192 24.74 1.81 10.28
N THR A 193 25.36 1.52 9.14
CA THR A 193 26.56 2.25 8.71
C THR A 193 26.34 2.75 7.29
N CYS A 194 25.84 3.99 7.19
CA CYS A 194 26.10 4.84 6.05
C CYS A 194 27.59 5.19 6.00
#